data_AF-A0A4D9DIU4-F1
#
_entry.id   AF-A0A4D9DIU4-F1
#
_cell.length_a   1.000
_cell.length_b   1.000
_cell.length_c   1.000
_cell.angle_alpha   90.00
_cell.angle_beta   90.00
_cell.angle_gamma   90.00
#
_symmetry.space_group_name_H-M   'P 1'
#
loop_
_entity.id
_entity.type
_entity.pdbx_description
1 polymer ?
#
loop_
_entity_poly.entity_id
_entity_poly.type
_entity_poly.pdbx_seq_one_letter_code
_entity_poly.pdbx_strand_id
1 'polypeptide(L)' 'MDYRTLVHERDEVIYGEIRTMVLDIRGFYAELYHILTQNLEKLTNPKGEEKPSMY' A
#
# COMPACT_ATOMS: atom_id res chain seq x y z
N MET A 1 -31.12 28.13 -2.04
CA MET A 1 -31.06 26.87 -2.83
C MET A 1 -29.78 26.18 -2.44
N ASP A 2 -29.86 25.33 -1.42
CA ASP A 2 -28.72 24.74 -0.69
C ASP A 2 -28.12 23.52 -1.41
N TYR A 3 -28.94 22.79 -2.17
CA TYR A 3 -28.54 21.53 -2.81
C TYR A 3 -27.47 21.64 -3.89
N ARG A 4 -27.43 22.75 -4.66
CA ARG A 4 -26.39 22.93 -5.69
C ARG A 4 -25.02 23.14 -5.06
N THR A 5 -24.96 23.95 -4.01
CA THR A 5 -23.74 24.17 -3.22
C THR A 5 -23.32 22.87 -2.54
N LEU A 6 -24.27 22.15 -1.94
CA LEU A 6 -23.99 20.86 -1.29
C LEU A 6 -23.37 19.83 -2.25
N VAL A 7 -23.78 19.77 -3.51
CA VAL A 7 -23.15 18.88 -4.51
C VAL A 7 -21.68 19.26 -4.72
N HIS A 8 -21.38 20.54 -4.89
CA HIS A 8 -20.00 21.00 -5.07
C HIS A 8 -19.12 20.76 -3.83
N GLU A 9 -19.65 20.99 -2.63
CA GLU A 9 -18.94 20.70 -1.39
C GLU A 9 -18.61 19.19 -1.26
N ARG A 10 -19.52 18.31 -1.69
CA ARG A 10 -19.27 16.87 -1.71
C ARG A 10 -18.19 16.49 -2.72
N ASP A 11 -18.22 17.07 -3.90
CA ASP A 11 -17.21 16.82 -4.94
C ASP A 11 -15.80 17.22 -4.47
N GLU A 12 -15.67 18.37 -3.81
CA GLU A 12 -14.39 18.84 -3.25
C GLU A 12 -13.85 17.91 -2.15
N VAL A 13 -14.72 17.45 -1.25
CA VAL A 13 -14.36 16.50 -0.19
C VAL A 13 -13.90 15.17 -0.79
N ILE A 14 -14.68 14.60 -1.72
CA ILE A 14 -14.35 13.32 -2.35
C ILE A 14 -13.05 13.40 -3.16
N TYR A 15 -12.79 14.52 -3.84
CA TYR A 15 -11.52 14.73 -4.52
C TYR A 15 -10.33 14.66 -3.55
N GLY A 16 -10.45 15.32 -2.39
CA GLY A 16 -9.44 15.25 -1.32
C GLY A 16 -9.24 13.85 -0.76
N GLU A 17 -10.33 13.11 -0.54
CA GLU A 17 -10.29 11.72 -0.08
C GLU A 17 -9.63 10.80 -1.10
N ILE A 18 -9.99 10.88 -2.39
CA ILE A 18 -9.37 10.10 -3.46
C ILE A 18 -7.87 10.37 -3.52
N ARG A 19 -7.46 11.65 -3.44
CA ARG A 19 -6.05 12.00 -3.43
C ARG A 19 -5.32 11.37 -2.24
N THR A 20 -5.93 11.37 -1.06
CA THR A 20 -5.35 10.75 0.14
C THR A 20 -5.28 9.23 0.00
N MET A 21 -6.35 8.59 -0.47
CA MET A 21 -6.38 7.14 -0.74
C MET A 21 -5.26 6.70 -1.70
N VAL A 22 -4.99 7.47 -2.76
CA VAL A 22 -3.88 7.16 -3.69
C VAL A 22 -2.52 7.26 -3.01
N LEU A 23 -2.32 8.24 -2.12
CA LEU A 23 -1.08 8.37 -1.35
C LEU A 23 -0.92 7.21 -0.36
N ASP A 24 -2.00 6.77 0.27
CA ASP A 24 -2.02 5.63 1.18
C ASP A 24 -1.71 4.33 0.43
N ILE A 25 -2.31 4.09 -0.74
CA ILE A 25 -2.00 2.93 -1.59
C ILE A 25 -0.51 2.88 -1.91
N ARG A 26 0.08 4.01 -2.33
CA ARG A 26 1.52 4.11 -2.59
C ARG A 26 2.33 3.82 -1.32
N GLY A 27 1.90 4.35 -0.17
CA GLY A 27 2.50 4.10 1.13
C GLY A 27 2.51 2.62 1.47
N PHE A 28 1.37 1.94 1.33
CA PHE A 28 1.23 0.50 1.58
C PHE A 28 2.16 -0.33 0.69
N TYR A 29 2.27 -0.02 -0.60
CA TYR A 29 3.22 -0.72 -1.47
C TYR A 29 4.67 -0.55 -1.01
N ALA A 30 5.05 0.66 -0.59
CA ALA A 30 6.40 0.93 -0.10
C ALA A 30 6.69 0.22 1.23
N GLU A 31 5.75 0.27 2.18
CA GLU A 31 5.86 -0.39 3.48
C GLU A 31 5.91 -1.91 3.35
N LEU A 32 5.03 -2.49 2.52
CA LEU A 32 5.03 -3.92 2.23
C LEU A 32 6.34 -4.35 1.59
N TYR A 33 6.82 -3.61 0.58
CA TYR A 33 8.10 -3.92 -0.03
C TYR A 33 9.24 -3.85 1.01
N HIS A 34 9.29 -2.79 1.81
CA HIS A 34 10.31 -2.60 2.82
C HIS A 34 10.35 -3.75 3.83
N ILE A 35 9.21 -4.07 4.46
CA ILE A 35 9.15 -5.11 5.50
C ILE A 35 9.42 -6.50 4.92
N LEU A 36 8.95 -6.79 3.69
CA LEU A 36 9.20 -8.07 3.04
C LEU A 36 10.68 -8.21 2.66
N THR A 37 11.30 -7.18 2.07
CA THR A 37 12.71 -7.22 1.70
C THR A 37 13.62 -7.36 2.92
N GLN A 38 13.33 -6.63 4.01
CA GLN A 38 14.09 -6.75 5.25
C GLN A 38 14.01 -8.14 5.89
N ASN A 39 12.93 -8.88 5.63
CA ASN A 39 12.69 -10.20 6.22
C ASN A 39 12.77 -11.34 5.21
N LEU A 40 13.26 -11.09 3.98
CA LEU A 40 13.14 -12.01 2.85
C LEU A 40 13.75 -13.38 3.15
N GLU A 41 14.91 -13.45 3.79
CA GLU A 41 15.57 -14.71 4.14
C GLU A 41 14.72 -15.53 5.13
N LYS A 42 14.20 -14.90 6.18
CA LYS A 42 13.32 -15.59 7.14
C LYS A 42 11.99 -15.99 6.52
N LEU A 43 11.49 -15.20 5.56
CA LEU A 43 10.25 -15.50 4.84
C LEU A 43 10.43 -16.64 3.83
N THR A 44 11.57 -16.72 3.16
CA THR A 44 11.83 -17.71 2.09
C THR A 44 12.54 -18.96 2.57
N ASN A 45 13.32 -18.86 3.64
CA ASN A 45 14.04 -19.96 4.27
C ASN A 45 13.94 -19.90 5.81
N PRO A 46 12.73 -20.02 6.38
CA PRO A 46 12.51 -19.88 7.83
C PRO A 46 13.28 -20.91 8.68
N LYS A 47 13.68 -22.04 8.09
CA LYS A 47 14.40 -23.13 8.76
C LYS A 47 15.90 -23.17 8.46
N GLY A 48 16.39 -22.30 7.58
CA GLY A 48 17.80 -22.31 7.17
C GLY A 48 18.19 -23.56 6.38
N GLU A 49 17.24 -24.22 5.70
CA GLU A 49 17.54 -25.38 4.85
C GLU A 49 18.41 -24.89 3.68
N GLU A 50 19.59 -25.49 3.52
CA GLU A 50 20.39 -25.25 2.32
C GLU A 50 19.60 -25.77 1.12
N LYS A 51 19.35 -24.91 0.12
CA LYS A 51 18.87 -25.40 -1.17
C LYS A 51 19.87 -26.48 -1.61
N PRO A 52 19.44 -27.71 -1.92
CA PRO A 52 20.36 -28.70 -2.45
C PRO A 52 21.01 -28.09 -3.67
N SER A 53 22.35 -28.06 -3.69
CA SER A 53 23.12 -27.63 -4.85
C SER A 53 22.60 -28.41 -6.05
N MET A 54 21.88 -27.74 -6.95
CA MET A 54 21.40 -28.32 -8.21
C MET A 54 22.55 -28.33 -9.24
N TYR A 55 23.73 -28.78 -8.81
CA TYR A 55 24.93 -29.05 -9.59
C TYR A 55 25.79 -30.03 -8.81
#